data_AF-A0A382G4C9-F1
#
_entry.id   AF-A0A382G4C9-F1
#
_cell.length_a   1.000
_cell.length_b   1.000
_cell.length_c   1.000
_cell.angle_alpha   90.00
_cell.angle_beta   90.00
_cell.angle_gamma   90.00
#
_symmetry.space_group_name_H-M   'P 1'
#
loop_
_entity.id
_entity.type
_entity.pdbx_description
1 polymer ?
#
loop_
_entity_poly.entity_id
_entity_poly.type
_entity_poly.pdbx_seq_one_letter_code
_entity_poly.pdbx_strand_id
1 'polypeptide(L)'
;VTVFHSLIKSDTVPSIISGLINGIILIVIAMALSALIFTGSLSEYLSQGIGILLFGFLIYAIFSIFTASYPINISTPQDIPVAIIALIATTVMAKSGKDWSPESTFQFIFVTIALTSVMVGVFFFILGSFKLGKLVRFIPYPVVGGFLAGTGWLIIKFAFIMTADMELSLANASSLLSQSTLLQWCPGFIFGALMLVTSRFISHYLLIPGIIALGISLFYAIMFFNGYS
;
A
#
# COMPACT_ATOMS: atom_id res chain seq x y z
N VAL A 1 -16.57 1.09 -33.36
CA VAL A 1 -17.15 0.85 -32.02
C VAL A 1 -17.78 -0.55 -31.89
N THR A 2 -18.33 -1.12 -32.97
CA THR A 2 -19.02 -2.43 -32.94
C THR A 2 -18.11 -3.66 -33.13
N VAL A 3 -16.87 -3.50 -33.61
CA VAL A 3 -15.96 -4.63 -33.93
C VAL A 3 -15.10 -5.08 -32.73
N PHE A 4 -15.00 -4.27 -31.66
CA PHE A 4 -14.21 -4.63 -30.46
C PHE A 4 -15.03 -5.30 -29.35
N HIS A 5 -16.37 -5.28 -29.43
CA HIS A 5 -17.23 -5.97 -28.45
C HIS A 5 -17.22 -7.51 -28.62
N SER A 6 -16.70 -8.04 -29.73
CA SER A 6 -16.67 -9.48 -30.02
C SER A 6 -15.41 -10.21 -29.54
N LEU A 7 -14.39 -9.50 -29.04
CA LEU A 7 -13.08 -10.09 -28.72
C LEU A 7 -12.86 -10.48 -27.26
N ILE A 8 -13.82 -10.23 -26.36
CA ILE A 8 -13.73 -10.65 -24.96
C ILE A 8 -15.07 -11.26 -24.55
N LYS A 9 -15.28 -12.53 -24.90
CA LYS A 9 -16.12 -13.38 -24.04
C LYS A 9 -15.34 -13.48 -22.74
N SER A 10 -15.79 -12.81 -21.68
CA SER A 10 -15.27 -13.12 -20.36
C SER A 10 -15.69 -14.54 -20.05
N ASP A 11 -14.75 -15.48 -20.10
CA ASP A 11 -15.00 -16.74 -19.41
C ASP A 11 -15.19 -16.37 -17.94
N THR A 12 -16.40 -16.62 -17.44
CA THR A 12 -16.84 -16.27 -16.08
C THR A 12 -15.94 -16.91 -15.04
N VAL A 13 -15.43 -18.11 -15.31
CA VAL A 13 -14.54 -18.87 -14.42
C VAL A 13 -13.17 -18.16 -14.24
N PRO A 14 -12.37 -17.88 -15.28
CA PRO A 14 -11.16 -17.06 -15.17
C PRO A 14 -11.39 -15.69 -14.53
N SER A 15 -12.53 -15.05 -14.81
CA SER A 15 -12.85 -13.73 -14.26
C SER A 15 -13.08 -13.79 -12.74
N ILE A 16 -13.81 -14.80 -12.26
CA ILE A 16 -14.02 -15.05 -10.83
C ILE A 16 -12.68 -15.39 -10.15
N ILE A 17 -11.87 -16.26 -10.77
CA ILE A 17 -10.55 -16.63 -10.23
C ILE A 17 -9.65 -15.40 -10.11
N SER A 18 -9.60 -14.56 -11.16
CA SER A 18 -8.81 -13.32 -11.14
C SER A 18 -9.29 -12.33 -10.09
N GLY A 19 -10.62 -12.20 -9.91
CA GLY A 19 -11.20 -11.35 -8.88
C GLY A 19 -10.87 -11.83 -7.47
N LEU A 20 -10.92 -13.15 -7.24
CA LEU A 20 -10.59 -13.76 -5.94
C LEU A 20 -9.10 -13.60 -5.62
N ILE A 21 -8.22 -13.87 -6.59
CA ILE A 21 -6.78 -13.64 -6.47
C ILE A 21 -6.50 -12.17 -6.14
N ASN A 22 -7.11 -11.24 -6.88
CA ASN A 22 -6.94 -9.82 -6.65
C ASN A 22 -7.45 -9.41 -5.27
N GLY A 23 -8.58 -9.95 -4.81
CA GLY A 23 -9.11 -9.72 -3.47
C GLY A 23 -8.12 -10.13 -2.37
N ILE A 24 -7.50 -11.30 -2.49
CA ILE A 24 -6.46 -11.75 -1.54
C ILE A 24 -5.26 -10.80 -1.54
N ILE A 25 -4.77 -10.42 -2.72
CA ILE A 25 -3.66 -9.48 -2.86
C ILE A 25 -4.02 -8.13 -2.19
N LEU A 26 -5.23 -7.63 -2.41
CA LEU A 26 -5.69 -6.37 -1.83
C LEU A 26 -5.78 -6.40 -0.31
N ILE A 27 -6.17 -7.53 0.30
CA ILE A 27 -6.18 -7.68 1.76
C ILE A 27 -4.77 -7.54 2.31
N VAL A 28 -3.80 -8.22 1.70
CA VAL A 28 -2.39 -8.19 2.12
C VAL A 28 -1.82 -6.77 1.95
N ILE A 29 -2.14 -6.10 0.84
CA ILE A 29 -1.77 -4.71 0.60
C ILE A 29 -2.41 -3.78 1.64
N ALA A 30 -3.69 -3.97 2.00
CA ALA A 30 -4.36 -3.17 3.03
C ALA A 30 -3.60 -3.25 4.36
N MET A 31 -3.22 -4.46 4.75
CA MET A 31 -2.48 -4.70 5.98
C MET A 31 -1.11 -4.02 5.96
N ALA A 32 -0.35 -4.19 4.87
CA ALA A 32 0.96 -3.58 4.71
C ALA A 32 0.90 -2.05 4.70
N LEU A 33 -0.05 -1.47 3.97
CA LEU A 33 -0.26 -0.01 3.89
C LEU A 33 -0.74 0.57 5.22
N SER A 34 -1.56 -0.18 5.98
CA SER A 34 -1.94 0.23 7.32
C SER A 34 -0.76 0.26 8.28
N ALA A 35 0.09 -0.78 8.24
CA ALA A 35 1.28 -0.88 9.08
C ALA A 35 2.31 0.23 8.84
N LEU A 36 2.34 0.80 7.63
CA LEU A 36 3.15 1.99 7.31
C LEU A 36 2.66 3.26 8.04
N ILE A 37 1.35 3.42 8.26
CA ILE A 37 0.78 4.60 8.93
C ILE A 37 0.76 4.40 10.45
N PHE A 38 0.30 3.24 10.92
CA PHE A 38 0.03 2.96 12.33
C PHE A 38 1.20 2.18 12.95
N THR A 39 2.36 2.84 13.04
CA THR A 39 3.60 2.32 13.63
C THR A 39 4.00 3.13 14.87
N GLY A 40 4.99 2.64 15.64
CA GLY A 40 5.43 3.26 16.88
C GLY A 40 4.29 3.41 17.88
N SER A 41 4.07 4.62 18.41
CA SER A 41 2.99 4.88 19.37
C SER A 41 1.58 4.71 18.81
N LEU A 42 1.39 4.63 17.48
CA LEU A 42 0.10 4.34 16.86
C LEU A 42 -0.13 2.83 16.62
N SER A 43 0.81 1.95 16.98
CA SER A 43 0.66 0.50 16.76
C SER A 43 -0.56 -0.09 17.44
N GLU A 44 -1.01 0.50 18.56
CA GLU A 44 -2.24 0.11 19.27
C GLU A 44 -3.50 0.29 18.39
N TYR A 45 -3.44 1.21 17.42
CA TYR A 45 -4.54 1.50 16.48
C TYR A 45 -4.40 0.79 15.13
N LEU A 46 -3.40 -0.08 14.97
CA LEU A 46 -3.15 -0.80 13.71
C LEU A 46 -4.38 -1.60 13.26
N SER A 47 -5.05 -2.28 14.19
CA SER A 47 -6.24 -3.08 13.86
C SER A 47 -7.39 -2.22 13.30
N GLN A 48 -7.60 -1.03 13.87
CA GLN A 48 -8.57 -0.05 13.42
C GLN A 48 -8.18 0.51 12.05
N GLY A 49 -6.89 0.82 11.87
CA GLY A 49 -6.33 1.26 10.59
C GLY A 49 -6.56 0.25 9.46
N ILE A 50 -6.34 -1.04 9.73
CA ILE A 50 -6.58 -2.13 8.77
C ILE A 50 -8.07 -2.17 8.43
N GLY A 51 -8.94 -2.08 9.44
CA GLY A 51 -10.39 -2.04 9.26
C GLY A 51 -10.86 -0.88 8.38
N ILE A 52 -10.31 0.32 8.58
CA ILE A 52 -10.64 1.51 7.78
C ILE A 52 -10.25 1.32 6.31
N LEU A 53 -9.03 0.82 6.05
CA LEU A 53 -8.56 0.57 4.68
C LEU A 53 -9.38 -0.53 3.99
N LEU A 54 -9.61 -1.66 4.66
CA LEU A 54 -10.41 -2.76 4.11
C LEU A 54 -11.86 -2.35 3.85
N PHE A 55 -12.47 -1.57 4.76
CA PHE A 55 -13.81 -1.05 4.56
C PHE A 55 -13.87 -0.09 3.39
N GLY A 56 -12.88 0.81 3.26
CA GLY A 56 -12.73 1.67 2.09
C GLY A 56 -12.64 0.85 0.79
N PHE A 57 -11.91 -0.27 0.81
CA PHE A 57 -11.79 -1.16 -0.36
C PHE A 57 -13.10 -1.84 -0.70
N LEU A 58 -13.87 -2.27 0.30
CA LEU A 58 -15.19 -2.86 0.08
C LEU A 58 -16.14 -1.86 -0.59
N ILE A 59 -16.23 -0.64 -0.06
CA ILE A 59 -17.07 0.42 -0.62
C ILE A 59 -16.63 0.75 -2.06
N TYR A 60 -15.32 0.85 -2.28
CA TYR A 60 -14.77 1.12 -3.61
C TYR A 60 -15.02 -0.01 -4.61
N ALA A 61 -14.87 -1.27 -4.18
CA ALA A 61 -15.16 -2.44 -5.00
C ALA A 61 -16.65 -2.46 -5.42
N ILE A 62 -17.56 -2.19 -4.48
CA ILE A 62 -19.00 -2.08 -4.77
C ILE A 62 -19.25 -0.95 -5.78
N PHE A 63 -18.67 0.23 -5.57
CA PHE A 63 -18.84 1.35 -6.50
C PHE A 63 -18.28 1.05 -7.90
N SER A 64 -17.16 0.32 -7.97
CA SER A 64 -16.54 -0.09 -9.22
C SER A 64 -17.41 -1.05 -10.02
N ILE A 65 -18.23 -1.90 -9.38
CA ILE A 65 -19.19 -2.79 -10.08
C ILE A 65 -20.15 -1.97 -10.95
N PHE A 66 -20.62 -0.83 -10.45
CA PHE A 66 -21.62 0.00 -11.15
C PHE A 66 -21.01 1.01 -12.13
N THR A 67 -19.74 1.37 -11.95
CA THR A 67 -19.10 2.47 -12.71
C THR A 67 -18.02 2.04 -13.68
N ALA A 68 -17.56 0.79 -13.62
CA ALA A 68 -16.53 0.27 -14.52
C ALA A 68 -17.00 0.31 -15.97
N SER A 69 -16.43 1.22 -16.76
CA SER A 69 -16.75 1.39 -18.18
C SER A 69 -15.96 0.44 -19.11
N TYR A 70 -14.91 -0.20 -18.59
CA TYR A 70 -14.07 -1.14 -19.34
C TYR A 70 -13.76 -2.39 -18.49
N PRO A 71 -13.81 -3.60 -19.08
CA PRO A 71 -13.62 -4.85 -18.35
C PRO A 71 -12.20 -5.05 -17.79
N ILE A 72 -11.23 -4.21 -18.18
CA ILE A 72 -9.82 -4.29 -17.77
C ILE A 72 -9.46 -3.18 -16.75
N ASN A 73 -10.41 -2.34 -16.32
CA ASN A 73 -10.09 -1.29 -15.37
C ASN A 73 -9.87 -1.88 -13.96
N ILE A 74 -8.61 -2.12 -13.59
CA ILE A 74 -8.24 -2.55 -12.25
C ILE A 74 -8.12 -1.32 -11.36
N SER A 75 -9.23 -1.03 -10.71
CA SER A 75 -9.37 -0.02 -9.70
C SER A 75 -8.73 -0.52 -8.40
N THR A 76 -7.49 -0.09 -8.10
CA THR A 76 -6.76 -0.47 -6.87
C THR A 76 -6.53 0.71 -5.93
N PRO A 77 -6.41 0.46 -4.61
CA PRO A 77 -5.81 1.41 -3.69
C PRO A 77 -4.45 1.87 -4.16
N GLN A 78 -4.16 3.12 -3.85
CA GLN A 78 -2.89 3.75 -4.17
C GLN A 78 -2.03 3.74 -2.92
N ASP A 79 -0.85 3.15 -3.06
CA ASP A 79 0.25 3.09 -2.10
C ASP A 79 0.94 4.45 -1.92
N ILE A 80 0.93 5.29 -2.94
CA ILE A 80 1.54 6.63 -2.90
C ILE A 80 0.91 7.55 -1.83
N PRO A 81 -0.42 7.78 -1.78
CA PRO A 81 -1.02 8.61 -0.74
C PRO A 81 -0.78 8.10 0.68
N VAL A 82 -0.72 6.77 0.87
CA VAL A 82 -0.46 6.15 2.17
C VAL A 82 0.91 6.53 2.69
N ALA A 83 1.95 6.50 1.85
CA ALA A 83 3.30 6.92 2.23
C ALA A 83 3.34 8.41 2.65
N ILE A 84 2.54 9.26 2.00
CA ILE A 84 2.41 10.67 2.37
C ILE A 84 1.67 10.83 3.69
N ILE A 85 0.60 10.06 3.93
CA ILE A 85 -0.14 10.07 5.20
C ILE A 85 0.75 9.59 6.36
N ALA A 86 1.55 8.54 6.15
CA ALA A 86 2.55 8.08 7.11
C ALA A 86 3.53 9.20 7.47
N LEU A 87 4.01 9.95 6.46
CA LEU A 87 4.87 11.13 6.68
C LEU A 87 4.17 12.24 7.48
N ILE A 88 2.90 12.49 7.22
CA ILE A 88 2.11 13.44 8.02
C ILE A 88 2.03 12.96 9.47
N ALA A 89 1.70 11.67 9.70
CA ALA A 89 1.62 11.08 11.03
C ALA A 89 2.92 11.25 11.82
N THR A 90 4.05 10.84 11.24
CA THR A 90 5.35 10.97 11.90
C THR A 90 5.74 12.44 12.13
N THR A 91 5.41 13.33 11.21
CA THR A 91 5.73 14.77 11.35
C THR A 91 4.91 15.42 12.46
N VAL A 92 3.62 15.08 12.57
CA VAL A 92 2.74 15.60 13.62
C VAL A 92 3.22 15.12 14.97
N MET A 93 3.51 13.83 15.13
CA MET A 93 4.07 13.27 16.38
C MET A 93 5.39 13.91 16.78
N ALA A 94 6.27 14.20 15.82
CA ALA A 94 7.57 14.80 16.11
C ALA A 94 7.51 16.30 16.44
N LYS A 95 6.44 17.00 16.03
CA LYS A 95 6.31 18.45 16.12
C LYS A 95 5.03 18.88 16.83
N SER A 96 4.00 19.21 16.06
CA SER A 96 2.79 19.91 16.54
C SER A 96 1.94 19.09 17.53
N GLY A 97 2.04 17.77 17.47
CA GLY A 97 1.34 16.82 18.33
C GLY A 97 2.25 16.08 19.29
N LYS A 98 3.44 16.61 19.62
CA LYS A 98 4.39 15.95 20.53
C LYS A 98 3.78 15.62 21.90
N ASP A 99 2.90 16.48 22.37
CA ASP A 99 2.22 16.34 23.67
C ASP A 99 0.82 15.71 23.55
N TRP A 100 0.44 15.25 22.34
CA TRP A 100 -0.84 14.60 22.14
C TRP A 100 -0.81 13.16 22.63
N SER A 101 -1.94 12.69 23.16
CA SER A 101 -2.12 11.26 23.38
C SER A 101 -2.09 10.49 22.04
N PRO A 102 -1.73 9.19 22.05
CA PRO A 102 -1.87 8.32 20.88
C PRO A 102 -3.27 8.37 20.27
N GLU A 103 -4.30 8.48 21.11
CA GLU A 103 -5.70 8.60 20.68
C GLU A 103 -5.98 9.88 19.90
N SER A 104 -5.56 11.04 20.41
CA SER A 104 -5.74 12.32 19.71
C SER A 104 -4.99 12.36 18.38
N THR A 105 -3.81 11.74 18.34
CA THR A 105 -3.04 11.60 17.11
C THR A 105 -3.76 10.69 16.10
N PHE A 106 -4.28 9.55 16.55
CA PHE A 106 -5.10 8.66 15.73
C PHE A 106 -6.32 9.39 15.14
N GLN A 107 -7.08 10.12 15.97
CA GLN A 107 -8.25 10.88 15.54
C GLN A 107 -7.88 11.93 14.50
N PHE A 108 -6.78 12.66 14.70
CA PHE A 108 -6.28 13.63 13.73
C PHE A 108 -5.93 12.98 12.39
N ILE A 109 -5.23 11.85 12.39
CA ILE A 109 -4.87 11.13 11.17
C ILE A 109 -6.11 10.57 10.48
N PHE A 110 -7.08 10.03 11.22
CA PHE A 110 -8.35 9.57 10.67
C PHE A 110 -9.11 10.70 9.96
N VAL A 111 -9.26 11.86 10.60
CA VAL A 111 -9.92 13.03 10.00
C VAL A 111 -9.13 13.53 8.79
N THR A 112 -7.80 13.52 8.87
CA THR A 112 -6.93 13.91 7.74
C THR A 112 -7.16 13.00 6.54
N ILE A 113 -7.21 11.68 6.73
CA ILE A 113 -7.50 10.70 5.67
C ILE A 113 -8.88 10.98 5.08
N ALA A 114 -9.92 11.14 5.91
CA ALA A 114 -11.28 11.36 5.45
C ALA A 114 -11.42 12.66 4.64
N LEU A 115 -10.92 13.77 5.18
CA LEU A 115 -11.03 15.08 4.55
C LEU A 115 -10.24 15.14 3.24
N THR A 116 -9.00 14.67 3.23
CA THR A 116 -8.18 14.64 2.01
C THR A 116 -8.80 13.73 0.95
N SER A 117 -9.34 12.58 1.33
CA SER A 117 -10.03 11.67 0.38
C SER A 117 -11.25 12.32 -0.25
N VAL A 118 -12.09 13.01 0.54
CA VAL A 118 -13.26 13.75 0.02
C VAL A 118 -12.82 14.88 -0.91
N MET A 119 -11.82 15.67 -0.51
CA MET A 119 -11.29 16.77 -1.33
C MET A 119 -10.72 16.26 -2.66
N VAL A 120 -9.95 15.17 -2.63
CA VAL A 120 -9.40 14.52 -3.83
C VAL A 120 -10.52 13.97 -4.71
N GLY A 121 -11.55 13.36 -4.11
CA GLY A 121 -12.73 12.88 -4.83
C GLY A 121 -13.48 14.00 -5.54
N VAL A 122 -13.74 15.12 -4.85
CA VAL A 122 -14.37 16.32 -5.44
C VAL A 122 -13.49 16.90 -6.56
N PHE A 123 -12.18 16.99 -6.33
CA PHE A 123 -11.24 17.49 -7.33
C PHE A 123 -11.24 16.63 -8.60
N PHE A 124 -11.16 15.30 -8.47
CA PHE A 124 -11.23 14.39 -9.62
C PHE A 124 -12.60 14.37 -10.29
N PHE A 125 -13.69 14.53 -9.53
CA PHE A 125 -15.03 14.68 -10.10
C PHE A 125 -15.13 15.93 -10.98
N ILE A 126 -14.59 17.06 -10.52
CA ILE A 126 -14.50 18.31 -11.30
C ILE A 126 -13.65 18.10 -12.57
N LEU A 127 -12.45 17.53 -12.44
CA LEU A 127 -11.57 17.27 -13.59
C LEU A 127 -12.23 16.35 -14.63
N GLY A 128 -12.90 15.29 -14.17
CA GLY A 128 -13.65 14.35 -15.01
C GLY A 128 -14.81 15.02 -15.73
N SER A 129 -15.57 15.87 -15.03
CA SER A 129 -16.71 16.61 -15.58
C SER A 129 -16.28 17.57 -16.70
N PHE A 130 -15.14 18.24 -16.55
CA PHE A 130 -14.57 19.12 -17.58
C PHE A 130 -13.72 18.39 -18.64
N LYS A 131 -13.62 17.05 -18.59
CA LYS A 131 -12.79 16.22 -19.50
C LYS A 131 -11.33 16.66 -19.55
N LEU A 132 -10.81 17.16 -18.43
CA LEU A 132 -9.46 17.71 -18.29
C LEU A 132 -8.38 16.63 -18.18
N GLY A 133 -8.73 15.34 -18.27
CA GLY A 133 -7.75 14.24 -18.28
C GLY A 133 -6.71 14.35 -19.42
N LYS A 134 -7.02 15.09 -20.50
CA LYS A 134 -6.04 15.39 -21.56
C LYS A 134 -4.86 16.23 -21.08
N LEU A 135 -4.94 16.88 -19.92
CA LEU A 135 -3.85 17.68 -19.35
C LEU A 135 -2.66 16.82 -18.90
N VAL A 136 -2.88 15.54 -18.58
CA VAL A 136 -1.82 14.61 -18.15
C VAL A 136 -0.67 14.52 -19.17
N ARG A 137 -0.98 14.67 -20.48
CA ARG A 137 0.04 14.63 -21.55
C ARG A 137 1.04 15.78 -21.51
N PHE A 138 0.76 16.84 -20.75
CA PHE A 138 1.65 17.99 -20.60
C PHE A 138 2.59 17.85 -19.39
N ILE A 139 2.42 16.82 -18.56
CA ILE A 139 3.32 16.58 -17.43
C ILE A 139 4.63 16.02 -17.97
N PRO A 140 5.77 16.71 -17.78
CA PRO A 140 7.06 16.21 -18.24
C PRO A 140 7.44 14.91 -17.53
N TYR A 141 8.01 13.96 -18.28
CA TYR A 141 8.53 12.70 -17.70
C TYR A 141 9.44 12.89 -16.48
N PRO A 142 10.33 13.90 -16.41
CA PRO A 142 11.14 14.14 -15.21
C PRO A 142 10.33 14.43 -13.94
N VAL A 143 9.17 15.10 -14.07
CA VAL A 143 8.30 15.40 -12.92
C VAL A 143 7.68 14.13 -12.37
N VAL A 144 7.16 13.26 -13.26
CA VAL A 144 6.60 11.96 -12.88
C VAL A 144 7.69 11.07 -12.26
N GLY A 145 8.86 11.01 -12.90
CA GLY A 145 9.99 10.22 -12.41
C GLY A 145 10.48 10.67 -11.03
N GLY A 146 10.63 11.98 -10.81
CA GLY A 146 11.04 12.53 -9.52
C GLY A 146 10.01 12.27 -8.41
N PHE A 147 8.72 12.42 -8.71
CA PHE A 147 7.65 12.10 -7.76
C PHE A 147 7.64 10.62 -7.38
N LEU A 148 7.69 9.71 -8.36
CA LEU A 148 7.74 8.26 -8.12
C LEU A 148 8.99 7.82 -7.35
N ALA A 149 10.15 8.42 -7.65
CA ALA A 149 11.38 8.16 -6.90
C ALA A 149 11.27 8.63 -5.44
N GLY A 150 10.70 9.82 -5.22
CA GLY A 150 10.49 10.37 -3.89
C GLY A 150 9.51 9.53 -3.05
N THR A 151 8.38 9.12 -3.63
CA THR A 151 7.39 8.29 -2.93
C THR A 151 7.92 6.88 -2.67
N GLY A 152 8.65 6.28 -3.61
CA GLY A 152 9.35 5.02 -3.40
C GLY A 152 10.37 5.10 -2.26
N TRP A 153 11.12 6.19 -2.16
CA TRP A 153 12.04 6.43 -1.04
C TRP A 153 11.31 6.56 0.30
N LEU A 154 10.15 7.23 0.34
CA LEU A 154 9.32 7.30 1.55
C LEU A 154 8.87 5.90 2.00
N ILE A 155 8.39 5.06 1.08
CA ILE A 155 7.98 3.69 1.39
C ILE A 155 9.15 2.90 1.99
N ILE A 156 10.35 3.02 1.43
CA ILE A 156 11.55 2.37 1.98
C ILE A 156 11.82 2.88 3.41
N LYS A 157 11.84 4.20 3.64
CA LYS A 157 12.08 4.75 4.98
C LYS A 157 11.07 4.24 6.01
N PHE A 158 9.78 4.25 5.67
CA PHE A 158 8.75 3.76 6.58
C PHE A 158 8.77 2.25 6.77
N ALA A 159 9.20 1.46 5.77
CA ALA A 159 9.44 0.04 5.95
C ALA A 159 10.55 -0.24 6.98
N PHE A 160 11.61 0.58 7.00
CA PHE A 160 12.65 0.51 8.04
C PHE A 160 12.12 0.92 9.42
N ILE A 161 11.33 1.99 9.51
CA ILE A 161 10.69 2.39 10.78
C ILE A 161 9.78 1.25 11.27
N MET A 162 8.99 0.64 10.39
CA MET A 162 8.08 -0.45 10.74
C MET A 162 8.80 -1.73 11.20
N THR A 163 9.93 -2.08 10.58
CA THR A 163 10.62 -3.35 10.85
C THR A 163 11.67 -3.25 11.94
N ALA A 164 12.39 -2.12 12.01
CA ALA A 164 13.53 -1.91 12.89
C ALA A 164 13.28 -0.85 13.97
N ASP A 165 12.08 -0.27 14.04
CA ASP A 165 11.70 0.86 14.92
C ASP A 165 12.67 2.05 14.81
N MET A 166 13.32 2.18 13.65
CA MET A 166 14.37 3.17 13.41
C MET A 166 14.28 3.72 12.00
N GLU A 167 14.46 5.03 11.89
CA GLU A 167 14.52 5.71 10.60
C GLU A 167 15.80 5.36 9.84
N LEU A 168 15.65 5.06 8.54
CA LEU A 168 16.77 4.93 7.61
C LEU A 168 17.43 6.31 7.41
N SER A 169 18.53 6.54 8.12
CA SER A 169 19.33 7.77 8.07
C SER A 169 20.82 7.46 8.22
N LEU A 170 21.68 8.39 7.77
CA LEU A 170 23.13 8.24 7.96
C LEU A 170 23.52 8.21 9.45
N ALA A 171 22.76 8.89 10.30
CA ALA A 171 22.99 8.90 11.75
C ALA A 171 22.76 7.51 12.38
N ASN A 172 21.77 6.77 11.88
CA ASN A 172 21.42 5.44 12.38
C ASN A 172 22.13 4.30 11.64
N ALA A 173 23.02 4.60 10.68
CA ALA A 173 23.62 3.58 9.81
C ALA A 173 24.37 2.50 10.60
N SER A 174 25.12 2.88 11.62
CA SER A 174 25.82 1.92 12.49
C SER A 174 24.86 1.06 13.30
N SER A 175 23.76 1.64 13.80
CA SER A 175 22.75 0.92 14.59
C SER A 175 21.94 -0.05 13.72
N LEU A 176 21.62 0.34 12.49
CA LEU A 176 20.91 -0.49 11.51
C LEU A 176 21.69 -1.72 11.05
N LEU A 177 23.03 -1.64 11.08
CA LEU A 177 23.94 -2.75 10.77
C LEU A 177 24.32 -3.59 11.99
N SER A 178 23.80 -3.26 13.18
CA SER A 178 23.96 -4.12 14.35
C SER A 178 23.30 -5.49 14.13
N GLN A 179 23.86 -6.55 14.71
CA GLN A 179 23.38 -7.91 14.46
C GLN A 179 21.89 -8.09 14.82
N SER A 180 21.43 -7.47 15.90
CA SER A 180 20.02 -7.54 16.34
C SER A 180 19.09 -6.86 15.35
N THR A 181 19.43 -5.64 14.92
CA THR A 181 18.59 -4.87 13.99
C THR A 181 18.64 -5.44 12.58
N LEU A 182 19.78 -5.96 12.14
CA LEU A 182 19.92 -6.57 10.82
C LEU A 182 18.97 -7.76 10.66
N LEU A 183 18.78 -8.57 11.71
CA LEU A 183 17.81 -9.67 11.70
C LEU A 183 16.34 -9.20 11.60
N GLN A 184 16.03 -7.95 11.96
CA GLN A 184 14.67 -7.41 11.92
C GLN A 184 14.26 -6.98 10.51
N TRP A 185 15.13 -6.26 9.77
CA TRP A 185 14.78 -5.73 8.44
C TRP A 185 15.31 -6.56 7.27
N CYS A 186 16.43 -7.29 7.43
CA CYS A 186 17.07 -8.02 6.34
C CYS A 186 16.17 -9.10 5.71
N PRO A 187 15.41 -9.92 6.46
CA PRO A 187 14.49 -10.88 5.86
C PRO A 187 13.43 -10.23 4.97
N GLY A 188 12.88 -9.09 5.40
CA GLY A 188 11.92 -8.31 4.61
C GLY A 188 12.54 -7.73 3.34
N PHE A 189 13.78 -7.23 3.43
CA PHE A 189 14.53 -6.76 2.26
C PHE A 189 14.80 -7.88 1.26
N ILE A 190 15.26 -9.05 1.72
CA ILE A 190 15.50 -10.23 0.88
C ILE A 190 14.20 -10.67 0.20
N PHE A 191 13.10 -10.74 0.96
CA PHE A 191 11.79 -11.09 0.42
C PHE A 191 11.33 -10.11 -0.67
N GLY A 192 11.43 -8.80 -0.41
CA GLY A 192 11.09 -7.77 -1.39
C GLY A 192 11.97 -7.80 -2.64
N ALA A 193 13.28 -8.01 -2.48
CA ALA A 193 14.22 -8.13 -3.59
C ALA A 193 13.92 -9.36 -4.44
N LEU A 194 13.70 -10.52 -3.82
CA LEU A 194 13.31 -11.76 -4.52
C LEU A 194 11.99 -11.58 -5.28
N MET A 195 11.01 -10.94 -4.67
CA MET A 195 9.73 -10.64 -5.32
C MET A 195 9.91 -9.73 -6.54
N LEU A 196 10.73 -8.67 -6.43
CA LEU A 196 11.03 -7.76 -7.53
C LEU A 196 11.78 -8.45 -8.67
N VAL A 197 12.80 -9.25 -8.35
CA VAL A 197 13.57 -10.00 -9.35
C VAL A 197 12.67 -11.02 -10.05
N THR A 198 11.96 -11.84 -9.29
CA THR A 198 11.13 -12.93 -9.86
C THR A 198 9.99 -12.38 -10.72
N SER A 199 9.33 -11.30 -10.29
CA SER A 199 8.28 -10.63 -11.07
C SER A 199 8.78 -10.02 -12.39
N ARG A 200 10.08 -9.73 -12.49
CA ARG A 200 10.70 -9.26 -13.75
C ARG A 200 10.96 -10.38 -14.75
N PHE A 201 11.17 -11.61 -14.28
CA PHE A 201 11.52 -12.75 -15.12
C PHE A 201 10.36 -13.71 -15.41
N ILE A 202 9.33 -13.74 -14.56
CA ILE A 202 8.21 -14.68 -14.65
C ILE A 202 6.89 -13.91 -14.72
N SER A 203 6.12 -14.14 -15.79
CA SER A 203 4.81 -13.52 -16.01
C SER A 203 3.69 -14.54 -15.80
N HIS A 204 3.58 -15.09 -14.58
CA HIS A 204 2.53 -16.04 -14.20
C HIS A 204 1.54 -15.40 -13.21
N TYR A 205 0.24 -15.56 -13.42
CA TYR A 205 -0.81 -14.92 -12.60
C TYR A 205 -0.81 -15.35 -11.12
N LEU A 206 -0.31 -16.54 -10.81
CA LEU A 206 -0.14 -17.03 -9.42
C LEU A 206 1.18 -16.62 -8.76
N LEU A 207 2.07 -15.89 -9.43
CA LEU A 207 3.39 -15.57 -8.89
C LEU A 207 3.30 -14.75 -7.61
N ILE A 208 2.58 -13.61 -7.65
CA ILE A 208 2.45 -12.72 -6.50
C ILE A 208 1.72 -13.42 -5.34
N PRO A 209 0.53 -14.04 -5.55
CA PRO A 209 -0.13 -14.81 -4.49
C PRO A 209 0.72 -15.94 -3.93
N GLY A 210 1.45 -16.66 -4.79
CA GLY A 210 2.28 -17.79 -4.39
C GLY A 210 3.47 -17.35 -3.53
N ILE A 211 4.12 -16.23 -3.88
CA ILE A 211 5.21 -15.66 -3.09
C ILE A 211 4.69 -15.19 -1.72
N ILE A 212 3.52 -14.54 -1.68
CA ILE A 212 2.89 -14.12 -0.42
C ILE A 212 2.56 -15.33 0.44
N ALA A 213 1.90 -16.36 -0.13
CA ALA A 213 1.55 -17.58 0.59
C ALA A 213 2.79 -18.29 1.14
N LEU A 214 3.86 -18.39 0.34
CA LEU A 214 5.14 -18.95 0.76
C LEU A 214 5.75 -18.16 1.91
N GLY A 215 5.72 -16.82 1.86
CA GLY A 215 6.18 -15.97 2.95
C GLY A 215 5.41 -16.21 4.26
N ILE A 216 4.08 -16.29 4.19
CA ILE A 216 3.22 -16.60 5.33
C ILE A 216 3.53 -18.00 5.90
N SER A 217 3.63 -19.01 5.04
CA SER A 217 3.95 -20.38 5.46
C SER A 217 5.32 -20.48 6.12
N LEU A 218 6.34 -19.79 5.57
CA LEU A 218 7.67 -19.73 6.16
C LEU A 218 7.65 -19.06 7.54
N PHE A 219 6.91 -17.95 7.69
CA PHE A 219 6.76 -17.27 8.98
C PHE A 219 6.16 -18.20 10.04
N TYR A 220 5.03 -18.86 9.75
CA TYR A 220 4.39 -19.77 10.69
C TYR A 220 5.25 -21.01 10.98
N ALA A 221 5.97 -21.54 9.98
CA ALA A 221 6.90 -22.65 10.19
C ALA A 221 8.02 -22.26 11.16
N ILE A 222 8.63 -21.07 10.97
CA ILE A 222 9.67 -20.55 11.87
C ILE A 222 9.11 -20.34 13.28
N MET A 223 7.93 -19.73 13.42
CA MET A 223 7.28 -19.54 14.73
C MET A 223 7.04 -20.86 15.45
N PHE A 224 6.54 -21.87 14.73
CA PHE A 224 6.32 -23.21 15.25
C PHE A 224 7.63 -23.86 15.73
N PHE A 225 8.70 -23.80 14.94
CA PHE A 225 10.02 -24.33 15.34
C PHE A 225 10.63 -23.58 16.53
N ASN A 226 10.28 -22.30 16.72
CA ASN A 226 10.69 -21.51 17.88
C ASN A 226 9.76 -21.69 19.10
N GLY A 227 8.74 -22.54 19.01
CA GLY A 227 7.86 -22.88 20.13
C GLY A 227 6.75 -21.87 20.43
N TYR A 228 6.51 -20.91 19.53
CA TYR A 228 5.35 -20.03 19.62
C TYR A 228 4.14 -20.72 18.97
N SER A 229 3.12 -21.06 19.76
CA SER A 229 1.85 -21.66 19.29
C SER A 229 0.83 -20.61 18.89
#